data_AF-A0A9Q4AQ25-F1
#
_entry.id   AF-A0A9Q4AQ25-F1
#
_cell.length_a   1.000
_cell.length_b   1.000
_cell.length_c   1.000
_cell.angle_alpha   90.00
_cell.angle_beta   90.00
_cell.angle_gamma   90.00
#
_symmetry.space_group_name_H-M   'P 1'
#
loop_
_entity.id
_entity.type
_entity.pdbx_description
1 polymer ?
#
loop_
_entity_poly.entity_id
_entity_poly.type
_entity_poly.pdbx_seq_one_letter_code
_entity_poly.pdbx_strand_id
1 'polypeptide(L)' 'MVRQDDLILEGVHASEIASLRALADGAVPPARRDIVPLHAKGWVDVIGDDAIITLTGRALLEGKSVRLR' A
#
# COMPACT_ATOMS: atom_id res chain seq x y z
N MET A 1 23.13 5.09 -8.88
CA MET A 1 23.04 4.60 -7.49
C MET A 1 21.80 5.27 -6.91
N VAL A 2 20.64 4.61 -6.96
CA VAL A 2 19.37 5.19 -6.48
C VAL A 2 19.42 5.17 -4.96
N ARG A 3 19.30 6.33 -4.31
CA ARG A 3 19.33 6.43 -2.85
C ARG A 3 17.93 6.12 -2.31
N GLN A 4 17.85 5.59 -1.09
CA GLN A 4 16.58 5.33 -0.40
C GLN A 4 15.66 6.55 -0.33
N ASP A 5 16.23 7.75 -0.48
CA ASP A 5 15.53 9.03 -0.45
C ASP A 5 14.85 9.41 -1.79
N ASP A 6 15.11 8.67 -2.88
CA ASP A 6 14.48 8.90 -4.19
C ASP A 6 13.05 8.30 -4.29
N LEU A 7 12.54 7.74 -3.20
CA LEU A 7 11.19 7.18 -3.08
C LEU A 7 10.18 8.22 -2.58
N ILE A 8 10.17 9.40 -3.19
CA ILE A 8 9.00 10.29 -3.08
C ILE A 8 8.02 9.84 -4.16
N LEU A 9 7.25 8.80 -3.84
CA LEU A 9 5.89 8.75 -4.37
C LEU A 9 5.17 9.90 -3.66
N GLU A 10 5.05 11.07 -4.30
CA GLU A 10 4.36 12.21 -3.71
C GLU A 10 2.99 11.75 -3.18
N GLY A 11 2.73 12.01 -1.89
CA GLY A 11 1.49 11.61 -1.22
C GLY A 11 1.47 10.20 -0.62
N VAL A 12 2.58 9.46 -0.51
CA VAL A 12 2.63 8.18 0.24
C VAL A 12 3.08 8.41 1.68
N HIS A 13 2.23 8.10 2.65
CA HIS A 13 2.56 8.23 4.07
C HIS A 13 3.08 6.91 4.66
N ALA A 14 4.06 7.00 5.55
CA ALA A 14 4.64 5.83 6.23
C ALA A 14 3.58 5.02 6.99
N SER A 15 2.57 5.68 7.56
CA SER A 15 1.44 5.03 8.23
C SER A 15 0.61 4.18 7.28
N GLU A 16 0.44 4.60 6.03
CA GLU A 16 -0.31 3.83 5.03
C GLU A 16 0.48 2.59 4.60
N ILE A 17 1.80 2.72 4.44
CA ILE A 17 2.68 1.57 4.18
C ILE A 17 2.65 0.57 5.35
N ALA A 18 2.60 1.06 6.59
CA ALA A 18 2.43 0.21 7.77
C ALA A 18 1.08 -0.52 7.76
N SER A 19 -0.01 0.18 7.44
CA SER A 19 -1.35 -0.43 7.30
C SER A 19 -1.41 -1.46 6.17
N LEU A 20 -0.78 -1.17 5.04
CA LEU A 20 -0.69 -2.08 3.89
C LEU A 20 0.12 -3.34 4.23
N ARG A 21 1.21 -3.21 4.99
CA ARG A 21 2.00 -4.34 5.52
C ARG A 21 1.21 -5.18 6.51
N ALA A 22 0.54 -4.54 7.46
CA ALA A 22 -0.30 -5.24 8.44
C ALA A 22 -1.39 -6.07 7.75
N LEU A 23 -2.02 -5.52 6.71
CA LEU A 23 -2.98 -6.25 5.88
C LEU A 23 -2.32 -7.44 5.15
N ALA A 24 -1.13 -7.26 4.60
CA ALA A 24 -0.40 -8.32 3.89
C ALA A 24 0.01 -9.48 4.81
N ASP A 25 0.33 -9.17 6.07
CA ASP A 25 0.71 -10.15 7.08
C ASP A 25 -0.51 -10.88 7.70
N GLY A 26 -1.73 -10.54 7.26
CA GLY A 26 -2.95 -11.09 7.83
C GLY A 26 -3.20 -10.68 9.28
N ALA A 27 -2.56 -9.60 9.74
CA ALA A 27 -2.83 -9.02 11.04
C ALA A 27 -4.28 -8.51 11.08
N VAL A 28 -4.87 -8.49 12.29
CA VAL A 28 -6.25 -8.04 12.59
C VAL A 28 -6.68 -6.94 11.62
N PRO A 29 -7.88 -7.05 10.99
CA PRO A 29 -8.27 -6.18 9.90
C PRO A 29 -8.04 -4.72 10.32
N PRO A 30 -7.16 -3.99 9.61
CA PRO A 30 -6.88 -2.61 9.95
C PRO A 30 -8.22 -1.87 9.97
N ALA A 31 -8.39 -0.99 10.96
CA ALA A 31 -9.67 -0.33 11.17
C ALA A 31 -10.11 0.33 9.85
N ARG A 32 -11.42 0.43 9.60
CA ARG A 32 -11.94 0.94 8.31
C ARG A 32 -11.31 2.28 7.89
N ARG A 33 -10.96 3.13 8.86
CA ARG A 33 -10.23 4.40 8.66
C ARG A 33 -8.84 4.26 8.03
N ASP A 34 -8.18 3.13 8.25
CA ASP A 34 -6.83 2.82 7.77
C ASP A 34 -6.88 2.20 6.36
N ILE A 35 -8.01 1.58 5.98
CA ILE A 35 -8.26 1.02 4.65
C ILE A 35 -8.71 2.08 3.63
N VAL A 36 -9.53 3.06 4.05
CA VAL A 36 -10.08 4.09 3.15
C VAL A 36 -9.00 4.82 2.32
N PRO A 37 -7.88 5.28 2.91
CA PRO A 37 -6.82 5.93 2.13
C PRO A 37 -6.13 4.97 1.16
N LEU A 38 -5.92 3.71 1.55
CA LEU A 38 -5.33 2.67 0.70
C LEU A 38 -6.22 2.36 -0.51
N HIS A 39 -7.53 2.31 -0.28
CA HIS A 39 -8.54 2.11 -1.31
C HIS A 39 -8.63 3.31 -2.26
N ALA A 40 -8.65 4.53 -1.72
CA ALA A 40 -8.65 5.75 -2.54
C ALA A 40 -7.44 5.85 -3.48
N LYS A 41 -6.31 5.23 -3.11
CA LYS A 41 -5.09 5.17 -3.92
C LYS A 41 -5.01 3.94 -4.84
N GLY A 42 -6.02 3.07 -4.80
CA GLY A 42 -6.06 1.83 -5.59
C GLY A 42 -5.02 0.78 -5.16
N TRP A 43 -4.52 0.85 -3.92
CA TRP A 43 -3.58 -0.14 -3.39
C TRP A 43 -4.29 -1.35 -2.76
N VAL A 44 -5.55 -1.15 -2.38
CA VAL A 44 -6.43 -2.16 -1.80
C VAL A 44 -7.81 -2.02 -2.43
N ASP A 45 -8.45 -3.12 -2.79
CA ASP A 45 -9.87 -3.18 -3.12
C ASP A 45 -10.65 -3.71 -1.91
N VAL A 46 -11.88 -3.22 -1.72
CA VAL A 46 -12.78 -3.72 -0.68
C VAL A 46 -13.93 -4.46 -1.35
N ILE A 47 -14.03 -5.77 -1.10
CA ILE A 47 -15.10 -6.63 -1.63
C ILE A 47 -15.88 -7.19 -0.45
N GLY A 48 -17.08 -6.66 -0.22
CA GLY A 48 -17.83 -6.95 1.00
C GLY A 48 -17.09 -6.41 2.23
N ASP A 49 -16.80 -7.29 3.18
CA ASP A 49 -16.05 -6.97 4.41
C ASP A 49 -14.55 -7.27 4.27
N ASP A 50 -14.11 -7.81 3.13
CA ASP A 50 -12.73 -8.21 2.89
C ASP A 50 -11.94 -7.10 2.16
N ALA A 51 -10.72 -6.87 2.63
CA ALA A 51 -9.75 -5.98 1.99
C ALA A 51 -8.70 -6.81 1.25
N ILE A 52 -8.61 -6.62 -0.07
CA ILE A 52 -7.71 -7.36 -0.96
C ILE A 52 -6.63 -6.42 -1.47
N ILE A 53 -5.36 -6.78 -1.30
CA ILE A 53 -4.24 -5.98 -1.82
C ILE A 53 -4.19 -6.11 -3.34
N THR A 54 -4.21 -4.98 -4.04
CA THR A 54 -4.13 -4.93 -5.50
C THR A 54 -2.70 -5.20 -5.99
N LEU A 55 -2.52 -5.35 -7.30
CA LEU A 55 -1.18 -5.43 -7.91
C LEU A 55 -0.31 -4.21 -7.58
N THR A 56 -0.91 -3.01 -7.56
CA THR A 56 -0.22 -1.77 -7.21
C THR A 56 0.23 -1.79 -5.74
N GLY A 57 -0.66 -2.21 -4.82
CA GLY A 57 -0.31 -2.35 -3.41
C GLY A 57 0.82 -3.35 -3.18
N ARG A 58 0.80 -4.50 -3.87
CA ARG A 58 1.90 -5.49 -3.87
C ARG A 58 3.21 -4.88 -4.35
N ALA A 59 3.20 -4.14 -5.48
CA ALA A 59 4.40 -3.54 -6.03
C ALA A 59 5.07 -2.54 -5.06
N LEU A 60 4.26 -1.80 -4.29
CA LEU A 60 4.74 -0.91 -3.23
C LEU A 60 5.43 -1.67 -2.10
N LEU A 61 4.84 -2.79 -1.65
CA LEU A 61 5.43 -3.62 -0.59
C LEU A 61 6.75 -4.26 -1.03
N GLU A 62 6.85 -4.66 -2.29
CA GLU A 62 8.05 -5.27 -2.87
C GLU A 62 9.16 -4.26 -3.14
N GLY A 63 8.92 -2.95 -2.97
CA GLY A 63 9.88 -1.89 -3.27
C GLY A 63 10.28 -1.84 -4.75
N LYS A 64 9.49 -2.47 -5.63
CA LYS A 64 9.73 -2.43 -7.07
C LYS A 64 9.25 -1.08 -7.58
N SER A 65 10.15 -0.09 -7.58
CA SER A 65 10.00 1.05 -8.48
C SER A 65 9.87 0.48 -9.89
N VAL A 66 8.66 0.48 -10.43
CA VAL A 66 8.43 0.24 -11.85
C VAL A 66 9.17 1.36 -12.57
N ARG A 67 10.34 1.04 -13.14
CA ARG A 67 10.98 1.96 -14.08
C ARG A 67 10.08 2.01 -15.30
N LEU A 68 9.31 3.09 -15.42
CA LEU A 68 8.71 3.46 -16.68
C LEU A 68 9.87 3.79 -17.62
N ARG A 69 10.07 2.95 -18.63
CA ARG A 69 11.00 3.18 -19.74
C ARG A 69 10.29 3.96 -20.83
#